data_AF-A0A535YMD4-F1
#
_entry.id   AF-A0A535YMD4-F1
#
_cell.length_a   1.000
_cell.length_b   1.000
_cell.length_c   1.000
_cell.angle_alpha   90.00
_cell.angle_beta   90.00
_cell.angle_gamma   90.00
#
_symmetry.space_group_name_H-M   'P 1'
#
loop_
_entity.id
_entity.type
_entity.pdbx_description
1 polymer ?
#
loop_
_entity_poly.entity_id
_entity_poly.type
_entity_poly.pdbx_seq_one_letter_code
_entity_poly.pdbx_strand_id
1 'polypeptide(L)'
;MEATLVVTGDAVSAAPAPPAPAAPASAGGGAAAPVGNAPAPAGAPAPAANAPAPAAAAAPAANAPAPAAAPAANAGAAAAPSSASVAIVNFAYQPSPLTVSVGATVTWTNQDTDPHTATSDTAGVFDSGFMPKDKAFSFTFSQAGTFTYKCTYHSNMHGTIVVQSS
;
A
#
# COMPACT_ATOMS: atom_id res chain seq x y z
N MET A 1 56.52 46.91 -2.62
CA MET A 1 55.07 46.67 -2.78
C MET A 1 54.87 45.20 -2.52
N GLU A 2 54.57 44.80 -1.28
CA GLU A 2 54.20 43.42 -0.96
C GLU A 2 53.32 43.51 0.30
N ALA A 3 52.07 43.05 0.21
CA ALA A 3 51.22 42.85 1.38
C ALA A 3 50.74 41.39 1.33
N THR A 4 51.37 40.58 2.17
CA THR A 4 51.12 39.16 2.36
C THR A 4 49.74 38.92 2.98
N LEU A 5 48.97 38.06 2.32
CA LEU A 5 47.70 37.51 2.75
C LEU A 5 47.91 36.50 3.89
N VAL A 6 47.20 36.68 5.01
CA VAL A 6 47.04 35.62 6.03
C VAL A 6 45.54 35.46 6.28
N VAL A 7 44.95 34.43 5.68
CA VAL A 7 43.61 33.93 6.03
C VAL A 7 43.82 32.78 7.00
N THR A 8 43.55 33.00 8.28
CA THR A 8 43.40 31.93 9.27
C THR A 8 42.01 31.34 9.17
N GLY A 9 41.93 30.03 8.95
CA GLY A 9 40.69 29.29 8.79
C GLY A 9 39.93 29.10 10.10
N ASP A 10 38.63 29.38 10.06
CA ASP A 10 37.68 29.00 11.09
C ASP A 10 37.17 27.57 10.84
N ALA A 11 37.37 26.72 11.84
CA ALA A 11 36.87 25.35 11.88
C ALA A 11 35.35 25.37 12.05
N VAL A 12 34.62 24.88 11.03
CA VAL A 12 33.18 24.60 11.16
C VAL A 12 32.98 23.39 12.07
N SER A 13 32.51 23.65 13.28
CA SER A 13 32.12 22.62 14.24
C SER A 13 30.92 21.84 13.67
N ALA A 14 31.12 20.55 13.40
CA ALA A 14 30.06 19.67 12.93
C ALA A 14 29.03 19.46 14.05
N ALA A 15 27.78 19.83 13.79
CA ALA A 15 26.67 19.52 14.69
C ALA A 15 26.49 18.00 14.80
N PRO A 16 26.13 17.47 15.99
CA PRO A 16 25.90 16.04 16.17
C PRO A 16 24.73 15.56 15.30
N ALA A 17 24.87 14.38 14.72
CA ALA A 17 23.82 13.75 13.92
C ALA A 17 22.53 13.56 14.75
N PRO A 18 21.33 13.83 14.18
CA PRO A 18 20.08 13.55 14.85
C PRO A 18 19.88 12.03 15.02
N PRO A 19 19.14 11.60 16.07
CA PRO A 19 18.84 10.19 16.27
C PRO A 19 18.03 9.61 15.11
N ALA A 20 18.31 8.37 14.75
CA ALA A 20 17.55 7.64 13.73
C ALA A 20 16.06 7.51 14.13
N PRO A 21 15.12 7.58 13.16
CA PRO A 21 13.71 7.39 13.45
C PRO A 21 13.43 5.96 13.94
N ALA A 22 12.56 5.85 14.95
CA ALA A 22 12.14 4.58 15.51
C ALA A 22 11.38 3.74 14.46
N ALA A 23 11.72 2.46 14.36
CA ALA A 23 10.99 1.50 13.55
C ALA A 23 9.52 1.42 14.01
N PRO A 24 8.55 1.26 13.08
CA PRO A 24 7.16 1.05 13.47
C PRO A 24 7.04 -0.26 14.26
N ALA A 25 6.44 -0.17 15.44
CA ALA A 25 6.15 -1.32 16.29
C ALA A 25 5.25 -2.31 15.53
N SER A 26 5.73 -3.55 15.40
CA SER A 26 4.93 -4.65 14.88
C SER A 26 3.89 -5.04 15.93
N ALA A 27 2.61 -4.83 15.64
CA ALA A 27 1.51 -5.38 16.42
C ALA A 27 1.39 -6.89 16.11
N GLY A 28 2.08 -7.71 16.92
CA GLY A 28 1.94 -9.15 16.94
C GLY A 28 1.03 -9.58 18.09
N GLY A 29 -0.16 -10.10 17.76
CA GLY A 29 -1.00 -10.87 18.68
C GLY A 29 -0.52 -12.33 18.78
N GLY A 30 -0.74 -12.94 19.95
CA GLY A 30 -0.51 -14.36 20.24
C GLY A 30 -1.12 -14.77 21.59
N ALA A 31 -1.78 -15.93 21.62
CA ALA A 31 -2.84 -16.36 22.56
C ALA A 31 -2.40 -17.02 23.88
N ALA A 32 -3.30 -17.06 24.90
CA ALA A 32 -4.02 -18.27 25.41
C ALA A 32 -4.35 -18.30 26.95
N ALA A 33 -5.66 -18.28 27.28
CA ALA A 33 -6.51 -19.01 28.29
C ALA A 33 -6.11 -19.20 29.80
N PRO A 34 -6.98 -19.70 30.74
CA PRO A 34 -8.43 -20.04 30.72
C PRO A 34 -9.27 -19.63 31.99
N VAL A 35 -10.61 -19.85 31.95
CA VAL A 35 -11.51 -20.57 32.92
C VAL A 35 -12.90 -19.91 33.11
N GLY A 36 -13.99 -20.72 33.10
CA GLY A 36 -15.20 -20.42 33.90
C GLY A 36 -16.59 -20.49 33.22
N ASN A 37 -17.11 -21.69 32.99
CA ASN A 37 -18.50 -22.19 33.19
C ASN A 37 -19.76 -21.27 33.05
N ALA A 38 -20.70 -21.64 32.15
CA ALA A 38 -22.17 -21.53 32.30
C ALA A 38 -22.93 -22.34 31.20
N PRO A 39 -24.19 -22.77 31.41
CA PRO A 39 -24.72 -24.05 30.92
C PRO A 39 -25.54 -24.01 29.61
N ALA A 40 -25.73 -25.19 29.02
CA ALA A 40 -26.55 -25.48 27.83
C ALA A 40 -28.06 -25.60 28.12
N PRO A 41 -28.94 -25.36 27.14
CA PRO A 41 -30.29 -25.91 27.12
C PRO A 41 -30.43 -27.15 26.22
N ALA A 42 -31.23 -28.10 26.73
CA ALA A 42 -31.69 -29.36 26.12
C ALA A 42 -32.50 -29.12 24.82
N GLY A 43 -32.41 -30.01 23.80
CA GLY A 43 -33.31 -31.17 23.56
C GLY A 43 -34.66 -30.71 22.97
N ALA A 44 -35.24 -31.20 21.87
CA ALA A 44 -35.15 -32.42 21.04
C ALA A 44 -36.04 -32.16 19.77
N PRO A 45 -36.57 -33.13 19.01
CA PRO A 45 -36.00 -34.34 18.38
C PRO A 45 -36.18 -34.35 16.83
N ALA A 46 -35.53 -35.32 16.17
CA ALA A 46 -35.80 -35.72 14.78
C ALA A 46 -37.01 -36.68 14.68
N PRO A 47 -37.66 -36.80 13.51
CA PRO A 47 -38.39 -38.00 13.14
C PRO A 47 -37.75 -38.78 11.96
N ALA A 48 -37.99 -40.08 12.01
CA ALA A 48 -37.34 -41.18 11.30
C ALA A 48 -37.83 -41.42 9.86
N ALA A 49 -37.07 -42.29 9.16
CA ALA A 49 -37.32 -42.81 7.82
C ALA A 49 -38.48 -43.81 7.74
N ASN A 50 -39.08 -43.96 6.54
CA ASN A 50 -39.70 -45.19 6.02
C ASN A 50 -39.84 -45.14 4.47
N ALA A 51 -39.46 -46.22 3.77
CA ALA A 51 -39.67 -46.54 2.33
C ALA A 51 -40.81 -47.59 2.19
N PRO A 52 -41.35 -48.05 1.02
CA PRO A 52 -40.82 -48.07 -0.37
C PRO A 52 -41.82 -47.73 -1.53
N ALA A 53 -41.36 -47.82 -2.80
CA ALA A 53 -42.06 -47.53 -4.08
C ALA A 53 -43.00 -48.64 -4.60
N PRO A 54 -43.88 -48.40 -5.63
CA PRO A 54 -43.50 -48.71 -7.02
C PRO A 54 -44.11 -47.82 -8.15
N ALA A 55 -43.72 -48.13 -9.39
CA ALA A 55 -43.82 -47.41 -10.66
C ALA A 55 -45.22 -47.21 -11.28
N ALA A 56 -45.38 -46.15 -12.11
CA ALA A 56 -45.70 -46.22 -13.55
C ALA A 56 -46.22 -44.89 -14.12
N ALA A 57 -45.84 -44.62 -15.38
CA ALA A 57 -46.56 -43.90 -16.44
C ALA A 57 -45.76 -42.76 -17.08
N ALA A 58 -45.65 -42.85 -18.41
CA ALA A 58 -44.80 -42.06 -19.28
C ALA A 58 -45.51 -40.84 -19.91
N ALA A 59 -44.68 -39.86 -20.29
CA ALA A 59 -44.79 -38.85 -21.36
C ALA A 59 -45.63 -37.57 -21.11
N PRO A 60 -45.38 -36.44 -21.84
CA PRO A 60 -44.31 -36.14 -22.81
C PRO A 60 -43.45 -34.90 -22.48
N ALA A 61 -42.41 -34.67 -23.29
CA ALA A 61 -41.37 -33.66 -23.16
C ALA A 61 -41.89 -32.20 -23.02
N ALA A 62 -41.40 -31.52 -21.98
CA ALA A 62 -41.42 -30.07 -21.87
C ALA A 62 -39.99 -29.55 -22.10
N ASN A 63 -39.81 -28.65 -23.06
CA ASN A 63 -38.58 -27.91 -23.31
C ASN A 63 -38.21 -27.11 -22.04
N ALA A 64 -37.29 -27.64 -21.23
CA ALA A 64 -36.63 -26.88 -20.17
C ALA A 64 -35.46 -26.09 -20.78
N PRO A 65 -35.33 -24.77 -20.52
CA PRO A 65 -34.12 -24.05 -20.86
C PRO A 65 -32.92 -24.69 -20.16
N ALA A 66 -31.82 -24.88 -20.89
CA ALA A 66 -30.56 -25.32 -20.31
C ALA A 66 -30.17 -24.41 -19.12
N PRO A 67 -29.55 -24.94 -18.04
CA PRO A 67 -29.02 -24.11 -16.98
C PRO A 67 -28.07 -23.07 -17.59
N ALA A 68 -28.35 -21.79 -17.39
CA ALA A 68 -27.44 -20.73 -17.74
C ALA A 68 -26.12 -21.01 -17.02
N ALA A 69 -25.05 -21.25 -17.79
CA ALA A 69 -23.71 -21.36 -17.26
C ALA A 69 -23.40 -20.07 -16.49
N ALA A 70 -23.14 -20.21 -15.19
CA ALA A 70 -22.60 -19.12 -14.38
C ALA A 70 -21.32 -18.61 -15.06
N PRO A 71 -21.12 -17.29 -15.23
CA PRO A 71 -19.87 -16.77 -15.74
C PRO A 71 -18.75 -17.27 -14.83
N ALA A 72 -17.78 -17.98 -15.42
CA ALA A 72 -16.55 -18.32 -14.73
C ALA A 72 -15.95 -17.01 -14.21
N ALA A 73 -15.77 -16.91 -12.90
CA ALA A 73 -15.00 -15.84 -12.31
C ALA A 73 -13.61 -15.92 -12.94
N ASN A 74 -13.28 -14.96 -13.81
CA ASN A 74 -11.89 -14.66 -14.12
C ASN A 74 -11.27 -14.26 -12.78
N ALA A 75 -10.67 -15.22 -12.08
CA ALA A 75 -9.65 -14.94 -11.10
C ALA A 75 -8.53 -14.26 -11.90
N GLY A 76 -8.62 -12.93 -11.99
CA GLY A 76 -7.60 -12.12 -12.62
C GLY A 76 -6.28 -12.50 -11.98
N ALA A 77 -5.37 -13.04 -12.80
CA ALA A 77 -4.01 -13.29 -12.35
C ALA A 77 -3.50 -11.99 -11.75
N ALA A 78 -3.18 -12.00 -10.45
CA ALA A 78 -2.65 -10.83 -9.79
C ALA A 78 -1.44 -10.34 -10.59
N ALA A 79 -1.57 -9.18 -11.23
CA ALA A 79 -0.47 -8.59 -11.98
C ALA A 79 0.72 -8.46 -11.03
N ALA A 80 1.90 -8.90 -11.47
CA ALA A 80 3.12 -8.74 -10.68
C ALA A 80 3.26 -7.25 -10.30
N PRO A 81 3.68 -6.93 -9.07
CA PRO A 81 3.77 -5.54 -8.61
C PRO A 81 4.69 -4.77 -9.55
N SER A 82 4.14 -3.76 -10.25
CA SER A 82 4.93 -2.90 -11.12
C SER A 82 5.79 -1.96 -10.29
N SER A 83 7.07 -1.83 -10.65
CA SER A 83 7.98 -0.86 -10.04
C SER A 83 8.02 0.40 -10.89
N ALA A 84 7.85 1.57 -10.28
CA ALA A 84 7.92 2.86 -10.94
C ALA A 84 8.78 3.85 -10.13
N SER A 85 9.29 4.89 -10.78
CA SER A 85 10.21 5.84 -10.14
C SER A 85 9.80 7.29 -10.34
N VAL A 86 10.06 8.11 -9.34
CA VAL A 86 9.97 9.58 -9.37
C VAL A 86 11.34 10.15 -9.01
N ALA A 87 11.93 10.94 -9.90
CA ALA A 87 13.10 11.74 -9.60
C ALA A 87 12.67 13.04 -8.92
N ILE A 88 13.43 13.47 -7.91
CA ILE A 88 13.36 14.83 -7.38
C ILE A 88 14.53 15.60 -7.96
N VAL A 89 14.23 16.51 -8.88
CA VAL A 89 15.23 17.28 -9.63
C VAL A 89 14.70 18.67 -9.94
N ASN A 90 15.55 19.69 -9.84
CA ASN A 90 15.20 21.09 -10.04
C ASN A 90 14.00 21.53 -9.19
N PHE A 91 13.94 21.12 -7.92
CA PHE A 91 12.83 21.42 -7.01
C PHE A 91 11.47 20.95 -7.58
N ALA A 92 11.44 19.80 -8.26
CA ALA A 92 10.21 19.22 -8.81
C ALA A 92 10.22 17.69 -8.75
N TYR A 93 9.03 17.10 -8.66
CA TYR A 93 8.82 15.67 -8.82
C TYR A 93 8.63 15.32 -10.30
N GLN A 94 9.43 14.40 -10.83
CA GLN A 94 9.38 14.02 -12.24
C GLN A 94 9.35 12.48 -12.41
N PRO A 95 8.35 11.91 -13.11
CA PRO A 95 7.16 12.59 -13.63
C PRO A 95 6.17 12.97 -12.52
N SER A 96 5.35 13.98 -12.79
CA SER A 96 4.16 14.31 -12.00
C SER A 96 3.09 14.85 -12.96
N PRO A 97 1.93 14.18 -13.10
CA PRO A 97 1.53 12.96 -12.39
C PRO A 97 2.29 11.71 -12.85
N LEU A 98 2.43 10.73 -11.95
CA LEU A 98 2.84 9.37 -12.28
C LEU A 98 1.63 8.44 -12.19
N THR A 99 1.35 7.67 -13.25
CA THR A 99 0.26 6.68 -13.28
C THR A 99 0.80 5.26 -13.12
N VAL A 100 0.22 4.48 -12.21
CA VAL A 100 0.60 3.09 -11.92
C VAL A 100 -0.64 2.23 -11.69
N SER A 101 -0.49 0.91 -11.64
CA SER A 101 -1.56 -0.02 -11.28
C SER A 101 -1.61 -0.27 -9.77
N VAL A 102 -2.75 -0.73 -9.25
CA VAL A 102 -2.85 -1.26 -7.88
C VAL A 102 -1.78 -2.33 -7.65
N GLY A 103 -1.10 -2.26 -6.50
CA GLY A 103 0.02 -3.13 -6.13
C GLY A 103 1.38 -2.59 -6.55
N ALA A 104 1.45 -1.48 -7.28
CA ALA A 104 2.71 -0.89 -7.69
C ALA A 104 3.51 -0.31 -6.52
N THR A 105 4.83 -0.46 -6.59
CA THR A 105 5.77 0.21 -5.70
C THR A 105 6.40 1.40 -6.43
N VAL A 106 6.23 2.59 -5.87
CA VAL A 106 6.84 3.82 -6.38
C VAL A 106 8.06 4.16 -5.54
N THR A 107 9.17 4.47 -6.19
CA THR A 107 10.42 4.91 -5.55
C THR A 107 10.72 6.36 -5.91
N TRP A 108 10.80 7.22 -4.90
CA TRP A 108 11.30 8.59 -5.04
C TRP A 108 12.80 8.60 -4.81
N THR A 109 13.57 9.26 -5.68
CA THR A 109 15.01 9.44 -5.51
C THR A 109 15.34 10.91 -5.55
N ASN A 110 16.01 11.42 -4.51
CA ASN A 110 16.48 12.79 -4.49
C ASN A 110 17.76 12.93 -5.33
N GLN A 111 17.69 13.65 -6.45
CA GLN A 111 18.83 13.94 -7.31
C GLN A 111 19.36 15.37 -7.13
N ASP A 112 18.57 16.24 -6.50
CA ASP A 112 18.99 17.59 -6.09
C ASP A 112 20.05 17.53 -4.98
N THR A 113 20.77 18.64 -4.82
CA THR A 113 21.69 18.86 -3.71
C THR A 113 20.95 19.13 -2.40
N ASP A 114 19.80 19.80 -2.50
CA ASP A 114 18.96 20.16 -1.37
C ASP A 114 18.17 18.95 -0.87
N PRO A 115 17.94 18.83 0.45
CA PRO A 115 17.14 17.76 1.00
C PRO A 115 15.66 17.97 0.68
N HIS A 116 14.96 16.86 0.44
CA HIS A 116 13.53 16.86 0.13
C HIS A 116 12.79 15.81 0.92
N THR A 117 11.46 15.86 0.87
CA THR A 117 10.58 14.79 1.32
C THR A 117 9.62 14.39 0.20
N ALA A 118 9.00 13.24 0.32
CA ALA A 118 7.76 12.87 -0.35
C ALA A 118 6.75 12.54 0.76
N THR A 119 5.86 13.48 1.06
CA THR A 119 4.95 13.40 2.20
C THR A 119 3.51 13.55 1.72
N SER A 120 2.68 12.53 1.96
CA SER A 120 1.28 12.55 1.54
C SER A 120 0.51 13.71 2.18
N ASP A 121 -0.41 14.32 1.42
CA ASP A 121 -1.34 15.30 1.97
C ASP A 121 -2.38 14.65 2.89
N THR A 122 -2.63 13.34 2.73
CA THR A 122 -3.47 12.56 3.63
C THR A 122 -2.61 11.99 4.76
N ALA A 123 -2.92 12.39 5.99
CA ALA A 123 -2.18 11.97 7.17
C ALA A 123 -2.16 10.43 7.30
N GLY A 124 -0.98 9.88 7.58
CA GLY A 124 -0.78 8.45 7.84
C GLY A 124 -0.69 7.57 6.59
N VAL A 125 -0.70 8.12 5.37
CA VAL A 125 -0.54 7.32 4.15
C VAL A 125 0.93 7.00 3.89
N PHE A 126 1.77 8.02 3.69
CA PHE A 126 3.23 7.86 3.61
C PHE A 126 3.96 9.16 3.95
N ASP A 127 5.18 9.01 4.47
CA ASP A 127 6.13 10.09 4.68
C ASP A 127 7.54 9.52 4.54
N SER A 128 8.34 10.06 3.61
CA SER A 128 9.72 9.65 3.44
C SER A 128 10.63 10.10 4.59
N GLY A 129 10.21 11.13 5.34
CA GLY A 129 11.12 11.90 6.17
C GLY A 129 12.21 12.58 5.33
N PHE A 130 13.31 12.95 6.00
CA PHE A 130 14.46 13.63 5.41
C PHE A 130 15.17 12.77 4.35
N MET A 131 15.12 13.18 3.08
CA MET A 131 15.92 12.58 2.00
C MET A 131 17.02 13.54 1.54
N PRO A 132 18.29 13.34 1.96
CA PRO A 132 19.41 14.07 1.38
C PRO A 132 19.70 13.58 -0.05
N LYS A 133 20.63 14.25 -0.72
CA LYS A 133 21.07 13.87 -2.07
C LYS A 133 21.37 12.36 -2.19
N ASP A 134 20.93 11.79 -3.31
CA ASP A 134 21.07 10.40 -3.72
C ASP A 134 20.42 9.37 -2.78
N LYS A 135 19.55 9.81 -1.86
CA LYS A 135 18.68 8.92 -1.08
C LYS A 135 17.34 8.71 -1.73
N ALA A 136 16.74 7.57 -1.40
CA ALA A 136 15.49 7.13 -1.96
C ALA A 136 14.53 6.62 -0.88
N PHE A 137 13.24 6.72 -1.19
CA PHE A 137 12.12 6.22 -0.40
C PHE A 137 11.18 5.46 -1.32
N SER A 138 10.58 4.37 -0.84
CA SER A 138 9.63 3.58 -1.61
C SER A 138 8.33 3.35 -0.86
N PHE A 139 7.21 3.37 -1.59
CA PHE A 139 5.88 3.08 -1.04
C PHE A 139 5.06 2.25 -2.03
N THR A 140 4.36 1.24 -1.51
CA THR A 140 3.48 0.36 -2.31
C THR A 140 2.03 0.82 -2.20
N PHE A 141 1.40 1.11 -3.33
CA PHE A 141 0.01 1.54 -3.38
C PHE A 141 -0.93 0.35 -3.56
N SER A 142 -1.68 0.01 -2.52
CA SER A 142 -2.60 -1.13 -2.52
C SER A 142 -4.06 -0.79 -2.89
N GLN A 143 -4.36 0.49 -3.11
CA GLN A 143 -5.71 0.96 -3.40
C GLN A 143 -5.70 1.90 -4.61
N ALA A 144 -6.67 1.72 -5.51
CA ALA A 144 -6.88 2.62 -6.63
C ALA A 144 -7.32 4.00 -6.12
N GLY A 145 -6.90 5.05 -6.81
CA GLY A 145 -7.21 6.42 -6.43
C GLY A 145 -6.12 7.41 -6.82
N THR A 146 -6.34 8.68 -6.47
CA THR A 146 -5.40 9.76 -6.68
C THR A 146 -4.79 10.15 -5.33
N PHE A 147 -3.46 10.13 -5.25
CA PHE A 147 -2.69 10.44 -4.05
C PHE A 147 -1.85 11.68 -4.31
N THR A 148 -2.21 12.80 -3.68
CA THR A 148 -1.41 14.03 -3.71
C THR A 148 -0.42 14.04 -2.55
N TYR A 149 0.72 14.67 -2.79
CA TYR A 149 1.81 14.77 -1.83
C TYR A 149 2.65 16.02 -2.09
N LYS A 150 3.49 16.36 -1.12
CA LYS A 150 4.32 17.56 -1.16
C LYS A 150 5.68 17.33 -0.52
N CYS A 151 6.57 18.30 -0.72
CA CYS A 151 7.79 18.44 0.07
C CYS A 151 7.46 19.30 1.30
N THR A 152 7.90 18.90 2.48
CA THR A 152 7.68 19.69 3.71
C THR A 152 8.60 20.90 3.83
N TYR A 153 9.71 20.92 3.09
CA TYR A 153 10.69 22.01 3.11
C TYR A 153 10.41 23.11 2.07
N HIS A 154 9.74 22.75 0.97
CA HIS A 154 9.55 23.63 -0.18
C HIS A 154 8.06 23.69 -0.55
N SER A 155 7.40 24.80 -0.22
CA SER A 155 5.94 24.96 -0.37
C SER A 155 5.42 24.87 -1.79
N ASN A 156 6.27 25.01 -2.81
CA ASN A 156 5.89 24.95 -4.22
C ASN A 156 6.00 23.55 -4.83
N MET A 157 6.53 22.57 -4.09
CA MET A 157 6.75 21.22 -4.58
C MET A 157 5.54 20.33 -4.28
N HIS A 158 4.78 20.01 -5.33
CA HIS A 158 3.63 19.11 -5.27
C HIS A 158 3.73 18.01 -6.30
N GLY A 159 3.32 16.81 -5.91
CA GLY A 159 3.28 15.63 -6.76
C GLY A 159 1.95 14.92 -6.70
N THR A 160 1.66 14.14 -7.74
CA THR A 160 0.45 13.31 -7.83
C THR A 160 0.80 11.91 -8.31
N ILE A 161 0.33 10.89 -7.59
CA ILE A 161 0.29 9.49 -8.05
C ILE A 161 -1.16 9.13 -8.39
N VAL A 162 -1.38 8.60 -9.59
CA VAL A 162 -2.67 8.05 -10.01
C VAL A 162 -2.55 6.53 -10.03
N VAL A 163 -3.32 5.85 -9.19
CA VAL A 163 -3.34 4.39 -9.08
C VAL A 163 -4.61 3.87 -9.74
N GLN A 164 -4.46 3.12 -10.81
CA GLN A 164 -5.57 2.56 -11.59
C GLN A 164 -5.81 1.10 -11.20
N SER A 165 -7.07 0.69 -11.19
CA SER A 165 -7.42 -0.74 -11.19
C SER A 165 -6.91 -1.38 -12.49
N SER A 166 -6.37 -2.59 -12.36
CA SER A 166 -5.95 -3.44 -13.49
C SER A 166 -7.13 -3.92 -14.32
#